data_AF-A0A7K4FYN0-F1
#
_entry.id   AF-A0A7K4FYN0-F1
#
_cell.length_a   1.000
_cell.length_b   1.000
_cell.length_c   1.000
_cell.angle_alpha   90.00
_cell.angle_beta   90.00
_cell.angle_gamma   90.00
#
_symmetry.space_group_name_H-M   'P 1'
#
loop_
_entity.id
_entity.type
_entity.pdbx_description
1 polymer ?
#
loop_
_entity_poly.entity_id
_entity_poly.type
_entity_poly.pdbx_seq_one_letter_code
_entity_poly.pdbx_strand_id
1 'polypeptide(L)'
;MSEKAKERNEEPKRQIGLLDLVFTSLGGQSPFLSILTYGITAFLLARTFASIAIILGTLLVLVNGLSIYILSKKFTQSGGYFTYSYFSISRRLGFETGWIYLVYSTLYGSAY
;
A
#
# COMPACT_ATOMS: atom_id res chain seq x y z
N MET A 1 4.55 -32.09 24.21
CA MET A 1 4.50 -31.03 23.19
C MET A 1 5.88 -30.40 23.14
N SER A 2 6.65 -30.61 22.07
CA SER A 2 8.08 -30.23 21.98
C SER A 2 8.25 -28.71 22.02
N GLU A 3 9.29 -28.19 22.70
CA GLU A 3 9.61 -26.74 22.81
C GLU A 3 9.59 -26.01 21.45
N LYS A 4 9.98 -26.68 20.36
CA LYS A 4 9.89 -26.16 18.99
C LYS A 4 8.48 -25.78 18.51
N ALA A 5 7.44 -26.37 19.11
CA ALA A 5 6.04 -26.03 18.80
C ALA A 5 5.55 -24.80 19.59
N LYS A 6 6.25 -24.44 20.68
CA LYS A 6 5.95 -23.26 21.51
C LYS A 6 6.52 -21.99 20.88
N GLU A 7 7.77 -22.05 20.37
CA GLU A 7 8.43 -20.93 19.67
C GLU A 7 7.65 -20.47 18.42
N ARG A 8 6.93 -21.37 17.74
CA ARG A 8 6.20 -21.03 16.50
C ARG A 8 4.92 -20.22 16.74
N ASN A 9 4.45 -20.12 17.98
CA ASN A 9 3.21 -19.43 18.36
C ASN A 9 3.45 -18.07 19.03
N GLU A 10 4.70 -17.62 19.17
CA GLU A 10 4.98 -16.29 19.70
C GLU A 10 4.75 -15.24 18.61
N GLU A 11 3.94 -14.23 18.91
CA GLU A 11 3.74 -13.11 17.98
C GLU A 11 5.09 -12.42 17.72
N PRO A 12 5.42 -12.11 16.45
CA PRO A 12 6.69 -11.49 16.12
C PRO A 12 6.84 -10.15 16.84
N LYS A 13 7.98 -9.97 17.51
CA LYS A 13 8.28 -8.71 18.20
C LYS A 13 8.32 -7.56 17.18
N ARG A 14 7.64 -6.46 17.49
CA ARG A 14 7.63 -5.27 16.64
C ARG A 14 9.01 -4.61 16.64
N GLN A 15 9.76 -4.83 15.56
CA GLN A 15 11.10 -4.25 15.38
C GLN A 15 11.14 -3.10 14.36
N ILE A 16 10.10 -2.94 13.53
CA ILE A 16 10.05 -1.93 12.47
C ILE A 16 9.72 -0.56 13.08
N GLY A 17 10.68 0.36 12.99
CA GLY A 17 10.53 1.75 13.40
C GLY A 17 9.86 2.63 12.34
N LEU A 18 9.68 3.92 12.63
CA LEU A 18 9.08 4.88 11.69
C LEU A 18 9.96 5.09 10.46
N LEU A 19 11.27 5.19 10.64
CA LEU A 19 12.21 5.36 9.52
C LEU A 19 12.20 4.13 8.61
N ASP A 20 12.24 2.93 9.19
CA ASP A 20 12.16 1.68 8.41
C ASP A 20 10.87 1.61 7.60
N LEU A 21 9.75 2.02 8.21
CA LEU A 21 8.45 2.09 7.54
C LEU A 21 8.45 3.09 6.37
N VAL A 22 9.04 4.28 6.56
CA VAL A 22 9.15 5.30 5.51
C VAL A 22 10.03 4.81 4.38
N PHE A 23 11.22 4.28 4.66
CA PHE A 23 12.13 3.78 3.63
C PHE A 23 11.57 2.56 2.90
N THR A 24 10.92 1.64 3.61
CA THR A 24 10.23 0.49 2.97
C THR A 24 9.13 0.97 2.03
N SER A 25 8.36 1.98 2.44
CA SER A 25 7.29 2.56 1.62
C SER A 25 7.84 3.29 0.38
N LEU A 26 8.90 4.08 0.53
CA LEU A 26 9.55 4.79 -0.58
C LEU A 26 10.23 3.82 -1.56
N GLY A 27 10.90 2.79 -1.04
CA GLY A 27 11.54 1.76 -1.85
C GLY A 27 10.54 1.01 -2.74
N GLY A 28 9.39 0.62 -2.18
CA GLY A 28 8.34 -0.06 -2.94
C GLY A 28 7.65 0.81 -4.00
N GLN A 29 7.64 2.13 -3.84
CA GLN A 29 7.01 3.05 -4.79
C GLN A 29 7.94 3.51 -5.92
N SER A 30 9.27 3.36 -5.75
CA SER A 30 10.30 3.79 -6.71
C SER A 30 9.99 5.18 -7.30
N PRO A 31 10.22 6.25 -6.50
CA PRO A 31 9.78 7.60 -6.83
C PRO A 31 10.36 8.12 -8.16
N PHE A 32 11.56 7.68 -8.53
CA PHE A 32 12.20 8.08 -9.77
C PHE A 32 11.45 7.59 -11.02
N LEU A 33 11.10 6.30 -11.07
CA LEU A 33 10.32 5.76 -12.19
C LEU A 33 8.92 6.36 -12.24
N SER A 34 8.31 6.60 -11.08
CA SER A 34 7.00 7.27 -10.98
C SER A 34 7.00 8.67 -11.61
N ILE A 35 8.06 9.46 -11.41
CA ILE A 35 8.20 10.79 -12.03
C ILE A 35 8.38 10.66 -13.55
N LEU A 36 9.21 9.71 -14.01
CA LEU A 36 9.44 9.51 -15.45
C LEU A 36 8.20 9.00 -16.17
N THR A 37 7.45 8.06 -15.60
CA THR A 37 6.28 7.48 -16.27
C THR A 37 5.06 8.39 -16.13
N TYR A 38 4.66 8.70 -14.89
CA TYR A 38 3.41 9.42 -14.64
C TYR A 38 3.58 10.92 -14.75
N GLY A 39 4.73 11.47 -14.35
CA GLY A 39 5.02 12.90 -14.50
C GLY A 39 5.02 13.32 -15.96
N ILE A 40 5.74 12.60 -16.83
CA ILE A 40 5.74 12.88 -18.28
C ILE A 40 4.33 12.77 -18.84
N THR A 41 3.59 11.72 -18.49
CA THR A 41 2.19 11.53 -18.94
C THR A 41 1.30 12.70 -18.52
N ALA A 42 1.44 13.21 -17.30
CA ALA A 42 0.69 14.38 -16.84
C ALA A 42 0.99 15.62 -17.68
N PHE A 43 2.26 15.86 -18.04
CA PHE A 43 2.64 16.97 -18.93
C PHE A 43 2.16 16.79 -20.37
N LEU A 44 2.14 15.56 -20.89
CA LEU A 44 1.62 15.29 -22.23
C LEU A 44 0.11 15.53 -22.34
N LEU A 45 -0.65 15.11 -21.31
CA LEU A 45 -2.11 15.20 -21.31
C LEU A 45 -2.63 16.57 -20.88
N ALA A 46 -2.12 17.10 -19.77
CA ALA A 46 -2.63 18.34 -19.17
C ALA A 46 -1.82 19.58 -19.57
N ARG A 47 -0.66 19.41 -20.22
CA ARG A 47 0.20 20.50 -20.72
C ARG A 47 0.48 21.56 -19.65
N THR A 48 0.01 22.79 -19.86
CA THR A 48 0.17 23.92 -18.94
C THR A 48 -0.50 23.70 -17.59
N PHE A 49 -1.54 22.85 -17.51
CA PHE A 49 -2.25 22.52 -16.28
C PHE A 49 -1.67 21.30 -15.54
N ALA A 50 -0.58 20.71 -16.03
CA ALA A 50 0.01 19.50 -15.44
C ALA A 50 0.38 19.67 -13.97
N SER A 51 0.95 20.80 -13.58
CA SER A 51 1.28 21.09 -12.18
C SER A 51 0.03 21.06 -11.28
N ILE A 52 -1.08 21.63 -11.75
CA ILE A 52 -2.35 21.62 -11.02
C ILE A 52 -2.91 20.19 -10.94
N ALA A 53 -2.86 19.44 -12.05
CA ALA A 53 -3.30 18.05 -12.09
C ALA A 53 -2.49 17.17 -11.11
N ILE A 54 -1.18 17.36 -11.01
CA ILE A 54 -0.31 16.65 -10.07
C ILE A 54 -0.65 16.99 -8.62
N ILE A 55 -0.92 18.27 -8.32
CA ILE A 55 -1.34 18.70 -6.96
C ILE A 55 -2.67 18.05 -6.59
N LEU A 56 -3.66 18.08 -7.49
CA LEU A 56 -4.96 17.45 -7.26
C LEU A 56 -4.84 15.94 -7.08
N GLY A 57 -4.02 15.27 -7.91
CA GLY A 57 -3.72 13.85 -7.77
C GLY A 57 -3.07 13.53 -6.43
N THR A 58 -2.15 14.36 -5.97
CA THR A 58 -1.48 14.22 -4.67
C THR A 58 -2.49 14.34 -3.52
N LEU A 59 -3.35 15.36 -3.54
CA LEU A 59 -4.40 15.54 -2.55
C LEU A 59 -5.36 14.34 -2.50
N LEU A 60 -5.76 13.82 -3.65
CA LEU A 60 -6.61 12.63 -3.74
C LEU A 60 -5.94 11.39 -3.09
N VAL A 61 -4.65 11.19 -3.34
CA VAL A 61 -3.90 10.07 -2.73
C VAL A 61 -3.73 10.27 -1.22
N LEU A 62 -3.54 11.50 -0.74
CA LEU A 62 -3.47 11.79 0.70
C LEU A 62 -4.79 11.48 1.41
N VAL A 63 -5.93 11.80 0.80
CA VAL A 63 -7.25 11.44 1.35
C VAL A 63 -7.40 9.91 1.44
N ASN A 64 -6.94 9.17 0.42
CA ASN A 64 -6.90 7.71 0.48
C ASN A 64 -5.96 7.20 1.59
N GLY A 65 -4.77 7.78 1.71
CA GLY A 65 -3.80 7.48 2.76
C GLY A 65 -4.37 7.68 4.17
N LEU A 66 -5.17 8.72 4.37
CA LEU A 66 -5.83 8.99 5.65
C LEU A 66 -6.82 7.88 6.02
N SER A 67 -7.61 7.39 5.07
CA SER A 67 -8.53 6.27 5.29
C SER A 67 -7.78 5.01 5.74
N ILE A 68 -6.68 4.69 5.05
CA ILE A 68 -5.81 3.55 5.38
C ILE A 68 -5.19 3.72 6.76
N TYR A 69 -4.74 4.93 7.11
CA TYR A 69 -4.17 5.23 8.42
C TYR A 69 -5.19 5.04 9.56
N ILE A 70 -6.45 5.40 9.34
CA ILE A 70 -7.52 5.16 10.33
C ILE A 70 -7.74 3.65 10.49
N LEU A 71 -7.79 2.90 9.38
CA LEU A 71 -7.96 1.45 9.39
C LEU A 71 -6.77 0.71 10.02
N SER A 72 -5.53 1.16 9.78
CA SER A 72 -4.32 0.53 10.33
C SER A 72 -4.21 0.66 11.85
N LYS A 73 -4.80 1.72 12.43
CA LYS A 73 -4.92 1.86 13.89
C LYS A 73 -5.94 0.88 14.48
N LYS A 74 -6.97 0.50 13.72
CA LYS A 74 -8.02 -0.43 14.15
C LYS A 74 -7.60 -1.89 13.98
N PHE A 75 -6.92 -2.20 12.87
CA PHE A 75 -6.48 -3.56 12.53
C PHE A 75 -4.95 -3.60 12.54
N THR A 76 -4.38 -4.11 13.63
CA THR A 76 -2.93 -4.20 13.85
C THR A 76 -2.30 -5.47 13.26
N GLN A 77 -3.12 -6.35 12.68
CA GLN A 77 -2.68 -7.58 12.04
C GLN A 77 -2.07 -7.28 10.66
N SER A 78 -1.14 -8.14 10.23
CA SER A 78 -0.62 -8.10 8.86
C SER A 78 -1.72 -8.38 7.83
N GLY A 79 -1.65 -7.74 6.65
CA GLY A 79 -2.49 -8.07 5.49
C GLY A 79 -3.21 -6.91 4.80
N GLY A 80 -3.07 -5.67 5.28
CA GLY A 80 -3.45 -4.45 4.53
C GLY A 80 -4.91 -4.44 4.02
N TYR A 81 -5.12 -4.12 2.74
CA TYR A 81 -6.46 -3.97 2.15
C TYR A 81 -7.33 -5.23 2.20
N PHE A 82 -6.72 -6.42 2.09
CA PHE A 82 -7.42 -7.69 2.28
C PHE A 82 -8.02 -7.74 3.69
N THR A 83 -7.17 -7.53 4.71
CA THR A 83 -7.57 -7.55 6.13
C THR A 83 -8.65 -6.52 6.41
N TYR A 84 -8.47 -5.29 5.94
CA TYR A 84 -9.45 -4.23 6.16
C TYR A 84 -10.80 -4.57 5.54
N SER A 85 -10.85 -5.01 4.29
CA SER A 85 -12.11 -5.32 3.61
C SER A 85 -12.79 -6.57 4.17
N TYR A 86 -12.00 -7.60 4.51
CA TYR A 86 -12.49 -8.85 5.10
C TYR A 86 -13.16 -8.63 6.45
N PHE A 87 -12.55 -7.79 7.31
CA PHE A 87 -13.05 -7.55 8.67
C PHE A 87 -14.02 -6.36 8.80
N SER A 88 -14.03 -5.41 7.87
CA SER A 88 -14.91 -4.23 7.95
C SER A 88 -16.13 -4.27 7.05
N ILE A 89 -16.12 -5.04 5.96
CA ILE A 89 -17.23 -5.06 4.98
C ILE A 89 -17.81 -6.48 4.84
N SER A 90 -17.07 -7.40 4.21
CA SER A 90 -17.51 -8.79 4.05
C SER A 90 -16.35 -9.70 3.67
N ARG A 91 -16.48 -11.00 3.99
CA ARG A 91 -15.48 -12.01 3.63
C ARG A 91 -15.23 -12.09 2.12
N ARG A 92 -16.30 -11.99 1.33
CA ARG A 92 -16.24 -12.04 -0.14
C ARG A 92 -15.44 -10.88 -0.70
N LEU A 93 -15.74 -9.65 -0.26
CA LEU A 93 -15.01 -8.46 -0.72
C LEU A 93 -13.55 -8.46 -0.26
N GLY A 94 -13.26 -9.00 0.93
CA GLY A 94 -11.90 -9.28 1.37
C GLY A 94 -11.16 -10.14 0.35
N PHE A 95 -11.72 -11.30 -0.01
CA PHE A 95 -11.14 -12.22 -0.97
C PHE A 95 -10.95 -11.61 -2.36
N GLU A 96 -11.97 -10.93 -2.90
CA GLU A 96 -11.90 -10.24 -4.19
C GLU A 96 -10.79 -9.17 -4.19
N THR A 97 -10.71 -8.36 -3.14
CA THR A 97 -9.65 -7.34 -2.98
C THR A 97 -8.26 -7.97 -2.91
N GLY A 98 -8.13 -9.11 -2.22
CA GLY A 98 -6.89 -9.86 -2.15
C GLY A 98 -6.40 -10.35 -3.51
N TRP A 99 -7.31 -10.91 -4.34
CA TRP A 99 -6.95 -11.35 -5.69
C TRP A 99 -6.59 -10.19 -6.62
N ILE A 100 -7.37 -9.11 -6.58
CA ILE A 100 -7.06 -7.90 -7.35
C ILE A 100 -5.68 -7.38 -6.95
N TYR A 101 -5.39 -7.34 -5.65
CA TYR A 101 -4.10 -6.89 -5.15
C TYR A 101 -2.94 -7.79 -5.60
N LEU A 102 -3.12 -9.12 -5.60
CA LEU A 102 -2.09 -10.05 -6.09
C LEU A 102 -1.78 -9.78 -7.56
N VAL A 103 -2.80 -9.74 -8.42
CA VAL A 103 -2.63 -9.45 -9.86
C VAL A 103 -1.97 -8.08 -10.05
N TYR A 104 -2.45 -7.05 -9.35
CA TYR A 104 -1.85 -5.72 -9.37
C TYR A 104 -0.39 -5.75 -8.96
N SER A 105 -0.04 -6.41 -7.84
CA SER A 105 1.32 -6.45 -7.31
C SER A 105 2.28 -7.19 -8.22
N THR A 106 1.82 -8.25 -8.91
CA THR A 106 2.62 -8.97 -9.91
C THR A 106 2.85 -8.12 -11.14
N LEU A 107 1.80 -7.49 -11.70
CA LEU A 107 1.92 -6.63 -12.87
C LEU A 107 2.81 -5.41 -12.57
N TYR A 108 2.57 -4.78 -11.42
CA TYR A 108 3.39 -3.69 -10.92
C TYR A 108 4.84 -4.16 -10.78
N GLY A 109 5.12 -5.22 -10.02
CA GLY A 109 6.47 -5.75 -9.86
C GLY A 109 7.15 -6.20 -11.16
N SER A 110 6.39 -6.58 -12.20
CA SER A 110 6.93 -6.93 -13.52
C SER A 110 7.21 -5.74 -14.44
N ALA A 111 6.57 -4.60 -14.16
CA ALA A 111 6.75 -3.35 -14.90
C ALA A 111 7.91 -2.50 -14.33
N TYR A 112 8.41 -2.84 -13.13
CA TYR A 112 9.61 -2.29 -12.50
C TYR A 112 10.81 -3.20 -12.70
#